data_AF-A0A0W1A2S6-F1
#
_entry.id   AF-A0A0W1A2S6-F1
#
_cell.length_a   1.000
_cell.length_b   1.000
_cell.length_c   1.000
_cell.angle_alpha   90.00
_cell.angle_beta   90.00
_cell.angle_gamma   90.00
#
_symmetry.space_group_name_H-M   'P 1'
#
loop_
_entity.id
_entity.type
_entity.pdbx_description
1 polymer ?
#
loop_
_entity_poly.entity_id
_entity_poly.type
_entity_poly.pdbx_seq_one_letter_code
_entity_poly.pdbx_strand_id
1 'polypeptide(L)'
;MGVSKKEIDRLLELKKKQEQSELEILVKQELLRLQGRYWQFATMNAKQMEKELQEKGYPSEIQVKSKQIGSIVDDYKEKYSKESWYKEPQIEEGKTNLVFPSDEEVGNFFKDQAQNHKCFIIIDGATNKVLAYSNGDGVLYNGNKTVYNGGKFSPSEVDFSNFKVPKAEEQTSGMQLA
;
A
#
# COMPACT_ATOMS: atom_id res chain seq x y z
N MET A 1 8.03 9.01 -62.71
CA MET A 1 7.02 9.85 -62.03
C MET A 1 7.62 10.28 -60.71
N GLY A 2 7.91 11.57 -60.54
CA GLY A 2 8.54 12.09 -59.32
C GLY A 2 7.48 12.33 -58.25
N VAL A 3 7.67 11.76 -57.06
CA VAL A 3 6.78 12.01 -55.91
C VAL A 3 6.77 13.51 -55.61
N SER A 4 5.59 14.11 -55.51
CA SER A 4 5.47 15.55 -55.24
C SER A 4 5.89 15.82 -53.79
N LYS A 5 6.83 16.74 -53.57
CA LYS A 5 7.27 17.17 -52.22
C LYS A 5 6.08 17.47 -51.29
N LYS A 6 5.00 18.05 -51.84
CA LYS A 6 3.77 18.35 -51.10
C LYS A 6 3.07 17.10 -50.56
N GLU A 7 3.12 15.99 -51.28
CA GLU A 7 2.51 14.72 -50.85
C GLU A 7 3.30 14.09 -49.71
N ILE A 8 4.63 14.17 -49.75
CA ILE A 8 5.50 13.69 -48.65
C ILE A 8 5.34 14.56 -47.40
N ASP A 9 5.30 15.88 -47.54
CA ASP A 9 5.06 16.80 -46.42
C ASP A 9 3.69 16.53 -45.77
N ARG A 10 2.65 16.27 -46.58
CA ARG A 10 1.33 15.90 -46.08
C ARG A 10 1.33 14.54 -45.37
N LEU A 11 2.03 13.55 -45.91
CA LEU A 11 2.18 12.24 -45.27
C LEU A 11 2.86 12.36 -43.91
N LEU A 12 3.89 13.20 -43.79
CA LEU A 12 4.57 13.48 -42.53
C LEU A 12 3.64 14.11 -41.49
N GLU A 13 2.83 15.09 -41.89
CA GLU A 13 1.83 15.71 -41.00
C GLU A 13 0.80 14.68 -40.51
N LEU A 14 0.31 13.82 -41.41
CA LEU A 14 -0.63 12.75 -41.06
C LEU A 14 -0.02 11.73 -40.11
N LYS A 15 1.25 11.37 -40.32
CA LYS A 15 1.97 10.45 -39.42
C LYS A 15 2.13 11.02 -38.00
N LYS A 16 2.49 12.30 -37.89
CA LYS A 16 2.56 12.97 -36.58
C LYS A 16 1.22 13.00 -35.85
N LYS A 17 0.12 13.25 -36.57
CA LYS A 17 -1.24 13.22 -36.00
C LYS A 17 -1.65 11.80 -35.58
N GLN A 18 -1.29 10.80 -36.36
CA GLN A 18 -1.52 9.39 -36.01
C GLN A 18 -0.80 9.03 -34.71
N GLU A 19 0.50 9.33 -34.61
CA GLU A 19 1.31 9.09 -33.41
C GLU A 19 0.72 9.79 -32.18
N GLN A 20 0.30 11.04 -32.31
CA GLN A 20 -0.33 11.79 -31.22
C GLN A 20 -1.65 11.15 -30.77
N SER A 21 -2.50 10.71 -31.71
CA SER A 21 -3.74 10.04 -31.37
C SER A 21 -3.51 8.68 -30.69
N GLU A 22 -2.49 7.93 -31.10
CA GLU A 22 -2.11 6.67 -30.45
C GLU A 22 -1.65 6.91 -29.01
N LEU A 23 -0.83 7.95 -28.77
CA LEU A 23 -0.43 8.36 -27.42
C LEU A 23 -1.63 8.77 -26.56
N GLU A 24 -2.58 9.54 -27.10
CA GLU A 24 -3.80 9.93 -26.38
C GLU A 24 -4.66 8.72 -25.99
N ILE A 25 -4.74 7.69 -26.84
CA ILE A 25 -5.44 6.44 -26.52
C ILE A 25 -4.76 5.73 -25.35
N LEU A 26 -3.42 5.61 -25.38
CA LEU A 26 -2.66 4.97 -24.30
C LEU A 26 -2.82 5.73 -22.98
N VAL A 27 -2.77 7.06 -23.01
CA VAL A 27 -3.00 7.90 -21.82
C VAL A 27 -4.42 7.70 -21.27
N LYS A 28 -5.45 7.66 -22.12
CA LYS A 28 -6.83 7.41 -21.68
C LYS A 28 -7.01 6.01 -21.10
N GLN A 29 -6.40 4.99 -21.71
CA GLN A 29 -6.45 3.62 -21.18
C GLN A 29 -5.81 3.54 -19.79
N GLU A 30 -4.63 4.15 -19.62
CA GLU A 30 -3.95 4.17 -18.33
C GLU A 30 -4.73 4.96 -17.29
N LEU A 31 -5.32 6.10 -17.68
CA LEU A 31 -6.18 6.89 -16.80
C LEU A 31 -7.38 6.06 -16.31
N LEU A 32 -8.09 5.37 -17.20
CA LEU A 32 -9.22 4.51 -16.84
C LEU A 32 -8.78 3.36 -15.91
N ARG A 33 -7.64 2.74 -16.19
CA ARG A 33 -7.07 1.67 -15.35
C ARG A 33 -6.78 2.18 -13.94
N LEU A 34 -6.12 3.33 -13.82
CA LEU A 34 -5.77 3.95 -12.53
C LEU A 34 -7.01 4.45 -11.79
N GLN A 35 -8.00 5.01 -12.49
CA GLN A 35 -9.28 5.41 -11.90
C GLN A 35 -10.08 4.20 -11.40
N GLY A 36 -10.02 3.06 -12.08
CA GLY A 36 -10.61 1.82 -11.57
C GLY A 36 -9.92 1.32 -10.30
N ARG A 37 -8.59 1.41 -10.24
CA ARG A 37 -7.81 0.98 -9.05
C ARG A 37 -8.02 1.89 -7.85
N TYR A 38 -7.97 3.20 -8.08
CA TYR A 38 -8.06 4.27 -7.08
C TYR A 38 -9.33 5.09 -7.29
N TRP A 39 -10.46 4.39 -7.23
CA TRP A 39 -11.78 4.93 -7.51
C TRP A 39 -12.13 6.15 -6.64
N GLN A 40 -11.54 6.28 -5.45
CA GLN A 40 -11.67 7.46 -4.58
C GLN A 40 -11.17 8.76 -5.22
N PHE A 41 -10.24 8.69 -6.18
CA PHE A 41 -9.73 9.84 -6.93
C PHE A 41 -10.46 10.02 -8.27
N ALA A 42 -11.33 9.09 -8.69
CA ALA A 42 -11.89 9.07 -10.04
C ALA A 42 -12.71 10.32 -10.38
N THR A 43 -13.36 10.93 -9.39
CA THR A 43 -14.17 12.15 -9.55
C THR A 43 -13.40 13.44 -9.24
N MET A 44 -12.14 13.35 -8.79
CA MET A 44 -11.32 14.50 -8.44
C MET A 44 -10.60 15.05 -9.67
N ASN A 45 -10.47 16.38 -9.75
CA ASN A 45 -9.51 16.99 -10.68
C ASN A 45 -8.09 16.96 -10.08
N ALA A 46 -7.08 17.27 -10.90
CA ALA A 46 -5.67 17.21 -10.49
C ALA A 46 -5.36 18.02 -9.20
N LYS A 47 -5.88 19.24 -9.09
CA LYS A 47 -5.65 20.11 -7.92
C LYS A 47 -6.30 19.56 -6.65
N GLN A 48 -7.48 18.95 -6.77
CA GLN A 48 -8.15 18.27 -5.65
C GLN A 48 -7.36 17.03 -5.21
N MET A 49 -6.88 16.24 -6.17
CA MET A 49 -6.07 15.06 -5.88
C MET A 49 -4.74 15.43 -5.21
N GLU A 50 -4.04 16.46 -5.69
CA GLU A 50 -2.81 16.96 -5.06
C GLU A 50 -3.04 17.37 -3.61
N LYS A 51 -4.13 18.09 -3.33
CA LYS A 51 -4.49 18.50 -1.97
C LYS A 51 -4.82 17.31 -1.08
N GLU A 52 -5.63 16.37 -1.56
CA GLU A 52 -6.00 15.15 -0.82
C GLU A 52 -4.75 14.33 -0.46
N LEU A 53 -3.81 14.17 -1.40
CA LEU A 53 -2.56 13.46 -1.17
C LEU A 53 -1.62 14.19 -0.21
N GLN A 54 -1.66 15.53 -0.17
CA GLN A 54 -0.92 16.31 0.82
C GLN A 54 -1.50 16.18 2.22
N GLU A 55 -2.83 16.16 2.35
CA GLU A 55 -3.52 16.11 3.64
C GLU A 55 -3.60 14.70 4.22
N LYS A 56 -3.88 13.69 3.39
CA LYS A 56 -4.13 12.31 3.83
C LYS A 56 -3.03 11.34 3.44
N GLY A 57 -2.11 11.73 2.56
CA GLY A 57 -1.10 10.81 2.03
C GLY A 57 -1.63 9.91 0.92
N TYR A 58 -0.81 8.93 0.55
CA TYR A 58 -1.15 7.97 -0.50
C TYR A 58 -1.84 6.74 0.11
N PRO A 59 -2.87 6.17 -0.54
CA PRO A 59 -3.44 4.90 -0.13
C PRO A 59 -2.37 3.82 -0.06
N SER A 60 -2.40 3.03 1.01
CA SER A 60 -1.42 1.98 1.28
C SER A 60 -2.10 0.62 1.20
N GLU A 61 -1.63 -0.24 0.31
CA GLU A 61 -2.09 -1.62 0.20
C GLU A 61 -1.01 -2.53 0.80
N ILE A 62 -1.35 -3.19 1.90
CA ILE A 62 -0.41 -4.02 2.66
C ILE A 62 -0.90 -5.46 2.71
N GLN A 63 0.06 -6.40 2.71
CA GLN A 63 -0.24 -7.80 2.97
C GLN A 63 0.01 -8.09 4.46
N VAL A 64 -0.91 -8.82 5.08
CA VAL A 64 -0.81 -9.21 6.49
C VAL A 64 -0.78 -10.72 6.56
N LYS A 65 0.13 -11.29 7.35
CA LYS A 65 0.13 -12.71 7.69
C LYS A 65 -0.08 -12.89 9.19
N SER A 66 -1.01 -13.75 9.57
CA SER A 66 -1.25 -14.10 10.97
C SER A 66 -1.91 -15.47 11.11
N LYS A 67 -1.68 -16.14 12.25
CA LYS A 67 -2.51 -17.28 12.67
C LYS A 67 -3.90 -16.83 13.16
N GLN A 68 -4.04 -15.57 13.55
CA GLN A 68 -5.25 -14.93 14.04
C GLN A 68 -5.90 -14.04 12.96
N ILE A 69 -5.62 -14.32 11.67
CA ILE A 69 -6.00 -13.44 10.56
C ILE A 69 -7.50 -13.17 10.49
N GLY A 70 -8.35 -14.15 10.84
CA GLY A 70 -9.80 -13.97 10.88
C GLY A 70 -10.22 -12.84 11.80
N SER A 71 -9.72 -12.83 13.04
CA SER A 71 -10.04 -11.77 14.01
C SER A 71 -9.47 -10.41 13.59
N ILE A 72 -8.30 -10.35 12.95
CA ILE A 72 -7.79 -9.08 12.42
C ILE A 72 -8.69 -8.55 11.30
N VAL A 73 -9.18 -9.45 10.43
CA VAL A 73 -10.11 -9.11 9.35
C VAL A 73 -11.46 -8.65 9.91
N ASP A 74 -11.97 -9.29 10.96
CA ASP A 74 -13.22 -8.89 11.60
C ASP A 74 -13.13 -7.48 12.19
N ASP A 75 -12.05 -7.17 12.92
CA ASP A 75 -11.79 -5.82 13.44
C ASP A 75 -11.67 -4.78 12.31
N TYR A 76 -11.02 -5.14 11.20
CA TYR A 76 -10.90 -4.28 10.02
C TYR A 76 -12.27 -3.99 9.39
N LYS A 77 -13.13 -5.01 9.26
CA LYS A 77 -14.49 -4.86 8.76
C LYS A 77 -15.34 -3.99 9.67
N GLU A 78 -15.27 -4.23 10.97
CA GLU A 78 -16.02 -3.45 11.96
C GLU A 78 -15.64 -1.97 11.87
N LYS A 79 -14.34 -1.67 11.74
CA LYS A 79 -13.84 -0.30 11.71
C LYS A 79 -14.10 0.41 10.38
N TYR A 80 -13.97 -0.28 9.24
CA TYR A 80 -13.89 0.40 7.94
C TYR A 80 -14.95 -0.02 6.90
N SER A 81 -15.83 -1.00 7.15
CA SER A 81 -16.80 -1.47 6.12
C SER A 81 -17.73 -0.40 5.54
N LYS A 82 -17.87 0.74 6.21
CA LYS A 82 -18.69 1.89 5.75
C LYS A 82 -17.87 2.96 5.04
N GLU A 83 -16.55 2.85 5.08
CA GLU A 83 -15.66 3.79 4.43
C GLU A 83 -15.75 3.64 2.93
N SER A 84 -15.69 4.77 2.23
CA SER A 84 -15.72 4.79 0.78
C SER A 84 -14.61 3.89 0.22
N TRP A 85 -13.38 4.10 0.68
CA TRP A 85 -12.16 3.47 0.16
C TRP A 85 -12.01 1.99 0.53
N TYR A 86 -12.92 1.45 1.35
CA TYR A 86 -12.89 0.07 1.83
C TYR A 86 -12.96 -0.93 0.67
N LYS A 87 -12.15 -1.98 0.78
CA LYS A 87 -12.23 -3.16 -0.08
C LYS A 87 -12.35 -4.39 0.79
N GLU A 88 -13.34 -5.23 0.48
CA GLU A 88 -13.57 -6.48 1.21
C GLU A 88 -12.33 -7.37 1.15
N PRO A 89 -11.71 -7.70 2.29
CA PRO A 89 -10.50 -8.50 2.31
C PRO A 89 -10.79 -9.98 2.05
N GLN A 90 -9.91 -10.63 1.29
CA GLN A 90 -9.96 -12.06 1.03
C GLN A 90 -8.81 -12.76 1.74
N ILE A 91 -9.15 -13.77 2.54
CA ILE A 91 -8.17 -14.54 3.30
C ILE A 91 -7.73 -15.74 2.46
N GLU A 92 -6.43 -15.84 2.20
CA GLU A 92 -5.81 -16.96 1.50
C GLU A 92 -4.57 -17.41 2.29
N GLU A 93 -4.51 -18.69 2.66
CA GLU A 93 -3.34 -19.29 3.35
C GLU A 93 -2.84 -18.54 4.60
N GLY A 94 -3.76 -17.98 5.40
CA GLY A 94 -3.42 -17.20 6.59
C GLY A 94 -2.87 -15.80 6.28
N LYS A 95 -3.04 -15.33 5.04
CA LYS A 95 -2.71 -13.99 4.58
C LYS A 95 -3.96 -13.26 4.08
N THR A 96 -3.91 -11.94 4.08
CA THR A 96 -4.89 -11.09 3.40
C THR A 96 -4.21 -9.80 2.95
N ASN A 97 -4.76 -9.16 1.92
CA ASN A 97 -4.40 -7.79 1.58
C ASN A 97 -5.44 -6.85 2.23
N LEU A 98 -4.96 -5.79 2.87
CA LEU A 98 -5.79 -4.73 3.44
C LEU A 98 -5.41 -3.40 2.79
N VAL A 99 -6.40 -2.56 2.52
CA VAL A 99 -6.20 -1.23 1.95
C VAL A 99 -6.43 -0.20 3.05
N PHE A 100 -5.59 0.82 3.11
CA PHE A 100 -5.72 1.93 4.04
C PHE A 100 -5.64 3.25 3.28
N PRO A 101 -6.26 4.32 3.80
CA PRO A 101 -6.21 5.63 3.18
C PRO A 101 -4.81 6.26 3.30
N SER A 102 -4.00 5.81 4.26
CA SER A 102 -2.65 6.32 4.53
C SER A 102 -1.80 5.30 5.30
N ASP A 103 -0.47 5.47 5.27
CA ASP A 103 0.46 4.69 6.11
C ASP A 103 0.23 4.93 7.62
N GLU A 104 -0.20 6.14 7.98
CA GLU A 104 -0.52 6.47 9.38
C GLU A 104 -1.68 5.61 9.88
N GLU A 105 -2.72 5.42 9.07
CA GLU A 105 -3.87 4.60 9.44
C GLU A 105 -3.53 3.10 9.51
N VAL A 106 -2.58 2.62 8.69
CA VAL A 106 -1.97 1.30 8.86
C VAL A 106 -1.35 1.21 10.27
N GLY A 107 -0.50 2.17 10.62
CA GLY A 107 0.15 2.23 11.93
C GLY A 107 -0.83 2.24 13.10
N ASN A 108 -1.88 3.06 13.02
CA ASN A 108 -2.91 3.16 14.05
C ASN A 108 -3.67 1.83 14.21
N PHE A 109 -4.18 1.27 13.12
CA PHE A 109 -4.92 0.02 13.15
C PHE A 109 -4.08 -1.11 13.75
N PHE A 110 -2.83 -1.30 13.29
CA PHE A 110 -2.00 -2.41 13.78
C PHE A 110 -1.43 -2.17 15.17
N LYS A 111 -1.32 -0.92 15.62
CA LYS A 111 -1.02 -0.64 17.02
C LYS A 111 -2.14 -1.13 17.93
N ASP A 112 -3.40 -0.89 17.55
CA ASP A 112 -4.57 -1.43 18.28
C ASP A 112 -4.57 -2.97 18.26
N GLN A 113 -4.27 -3.60 17.12
CA GLN A 113 -4.16 -5.07 17.03
C GLN A 113 -3.05 -5.62 17.93
N ALA A 114 -1.89 -4.95 17.98
CA ALA A 114 -0.77 -5.35 18.83
C ALA A 114 -1.12 -5.23 20.32
N GLN A 115 -1.77 -4.13 20.73
CA GLN A 115 -2.23 -3.91 22.10
C GLN A 115 -3.25 -4.95 22.57
N ASN A 116 -4.01 -5.52 21.64
CA ASN A 116 -4.87 -6.69 21.87
C ASN A 116 -4.11 -8.03 21.84
N HIS A 117 -2.79 -8.00 21.98
CA HIS A 117 -1.90 -9.17 22.03
C HIS A 117 -1.97 -10.08 20.78
N LYS A 118 -2.38 -9.55 19.62
CA LYS A 118 -2.43 -10.33 18.39
C LYS A 118 -1.05 -10.42 17.75
N CYS A 119 -0.64 -11.63 17.35
CA CYS A 119 0.60 -11.83 16.62
C CYS A 119 0.38 -11.69 15.12
N PHE A 120 1.17 -10.89 14.42
CA PHE A 120 1.06 -10.71 12.98
C PHE A 120 2.35 -10.15 12.38
N ILE A 121 2.45 -10.23 11.05
CA ILE A 121 3.52 -9.63 10.25
C ILE A 121 2.88 -8.83 9.12
N ILE A 122 3.29 -7.57 8.98
CA ILE A 122 2.91 -6.66 7.89
C ILE A 122 4.01 -6.71 6.83
N ILE A 123 3.61 -6.96 5.59
CA ILE A 123 4.49 -7.15 4.44
C ILE A 123 4.10 -6.12 3.38
N ASP A 124 5.12 -5.47 2.82
CA ASP A 124 4.98 -4.64 1.64
C ASP A 124 4.74 -5.53 0.40
N GLY A 125 3.59 -5.37 -0.26
CA GLY A 125 3.24 -6.18 -1.42
C GLY A 125 4.12 -5.94 -2.67
N ALA A 126 4.79 -4.79 -2.76
CA ALA A 126 5.69 -4.47 -3.87
C ALA A 126 7.12 -4.97 -3.64
N THR A 127 7.63 -4.87 -2.41
CA THR A 127 9.03 -5.23 -2.11
C THR A 127 9.19 -6.58 -1.41
N ASN A 128 8.10 -7.20 -0.94
CA ASN A 128 8.11 -8.43 -0.13
C ASN A 128 8.92 -8.31 1.17
N LYS A 129 9.17 -7.07 1.62
CA LYS A 129 9.86 -6.77 2.89
C LYS A 129 8.86 -6.69 4.03
N VAL A 130 9.31 -7.00 5.24
CA VAL A 130 8.51 -6.82 6.45
C VAL A 130 8.53 -5.34 6.82
N LEU A 131 7.36 -4.71 6.87
CA LEU A 131 7.21 -3.33 7.31
C LEU A 131 7.18 -3.24 8.84
N ALA A 132 6.44 -4.15 9.46
CA ALA A 132 6.23 -4.20 10.90
C ALA A 132 5.72 -5.58 11.33
N TYR A 133 5.76 -5.85 12.63
CA TYR A 133 5.23 -7.08 13.22
C TYR A 133 4.83 -6.86 14.68
N SER A 134 3.99 -7.76 15.20
CA SER A 134 3.81 -7.96 16.63
C SER A 134 3.98 -9.44 16.96
N ASN A 135 4.69 -9.73 18.05
CA ASN A 135 4.89 -11.08 18.57
C ASN A 135 3.88 -11.43 19.68
N GLY A 136 2.87 -10.58 19.93
CA GLY A 136 1.83 -10.77 20.94
C GLY A 136 2.15 -10.18 22.32
N ASP A 137 3.27 -9.47 22.46
CA ASP A 137 3.67 -8.82 23.72
C ASP A 137 2.94 -7.51 24.03
N GLY A 138 2.02 -7.06 23.16
CA GLY A 138 1.33 -5.78 23.31
C GLY A 138 1.95 -4.65 22.47
N VAL A 139 3.08 -4.90 21.78
CA VAL A 139 3.88 -3.87 21.11
C VAL A 139 3.92 -4.11 19.60
N LEU A 140 3.88 -3.01 18.85
CA LEU A 140 4.12 -2.98 17.41
C LEU A 140 5.58 -2.61 17.17
N TYR A 141 6.29 -3.45 16.43
CA TYR A 141 7.68 -3.24 16.03
C TYR A 141 7.76 -2.98 14.54
N ASN A 142 8.72 -2.15 14.14
CA ASN A 142 9.16 -2.02 12.75
C ASN A 142 9.84 -3.32 12.27
N GLY A 143 9.97 -3.48 10.95
CA GLY A 143 10.68 -4.60 10.34
C GLY A 143 12.17 -4.68 10.71
N ASN A 144 12.79 -3.55 11.05
CA ASN A 144 14.15 -3.51 11.61
C ASN A 144 14.23 -3.81 13.13
N LYS A 145 13.12 -4.25 13.74
CA LYS A 145 12.98 -4.65 15.15
C LYS A 145 13.03 -3.51 16.18
N THR A 146 12.94 -2.25 15.76
CA THR A 146 12.72 -1.14 16.70
C THR A 146 11.23 -0.98 17.02
N VAL A 147 10.90 -0.40 18.18
CA VAL A 147 9.50 -0.08 18.52
C VAL A 147 8.95 0.96 17.53
N TYR A 148 7.74 0.73 17.03
CA TYR A 148 7.05 1.69 16.16
C TYR A 148 6.42 2.81 17.01
N ASN A 149 6.88 4.05 16.78
CA ASN A 149 6.44 5.24 17.52
C ASN A 149 5.56 6.18 16.67
N GLY A 150 5.03 5.72 15.54
CA GLY A 150 4.27 6.54 14.60
C GLY A 150 5.10 6.98 13.38
N GLY A 151 4.41 7.46 12.34
CA GLY A 151 5.01 7.91 11.09
C GLY A 151 5.30 6.78 10.11
N LYS A 152 6.42 6.87 9.39
CA LYS A 152 6.77 5.87 8.37
C LYS A 152 7.36 4.61 8.99
N PHE A 153 6.96 3.45 8.47
CA PHE A 153 7.57 2.18 8.81
C PHE A 153 9.05 2.13 8.42
N SER A 154 9.85 1.49 9.26
CA SER A 154 11.23 1.13 8.94
C SER A 154 11.30 -0.33 8.51
N PRO A 155 11.35 -0.62 7.19
CA PRO A 155 11.28 -1.98 6.69
C PRO A 155 12.49 -2.82 7.10
N SER A 156 12.33 -4.14 7.08
CA SER A 156 13.42 -5.09 7.29
C SER A 156 14.47 -5.01 6.19
N GLU A 157 15.71 -5.32 6.56
CA GLU A 157 16.81 -5.48 5.60
C GLU A 157 16.67 -6.76 4.77
N VAL A 158 15.98 -7.77 5.32
CA VAL A 158 15.73 -9.08 4.70
C VAL A 158 14.30 -9.21 4.21
N ASP A 159 14.08 -10.08 3.23
CA ASP A 159 12.74 -10.42 2.75
C ASP A 159 11.94 -11.21 3.78
N PHE A 160 10.61 -11.18 3.64
CA PHE A 160 9.68 -11.90 4.50
C PHE A 160 10.02 -13.40 4.66
N SER A 161 10.46 -14.07 3.59
CA SER A 161 10.81 -15.50 3.62
C SER A 161 11.96 -15.84 4.58
N ASN A 162 12.84 -14.87 4.84
CA ASN A 162 13.99 -15.01 5.73
C ASN A 162 13.78 -14.31 7.09
N PHE A 163 12.64 -13.66 7.27
CA PHE A 163 12.34 -12.91 8.48
C PHE A 163 11.94 -13.82 9.63
N LYS A 164 12.55 -13.60 10.81
CA LYS A 164 12.21 -14.30 12.06
C LYS A 164 11.67 -13.30 13.07
N VAL A 165 10.42 -13.49 13.47
CA VAL A 165 9.80 -12.75 14.56
C VAL A 165 10.50 -13.11 15.88
N PRO A 166 11.09 -12.15 16.60
CA PRO A 166 11.66 -12.38 17.93
C PRO A 166 10.60 -12.88 18.91
N LYS A 167 11.00 -13.76 19.84
CA LYS A 167 10.09 -14.24 20.89
C LYS A 167 9.83 -13.13 21.91
N ALA A 168 8.63 -13.13 22.51
CA ALA A 168 8.21 -12.12 23.48
C ALA A 168 9.15 -12.01 24.71
N GLU A 169 9.80 -13.11 25.10
CA GLU A 169 10.69 -13.15 26.28
C GLU A 169 12.11 -12.63 26.02
N GLU A 170 12.53 -12.44 24.77
CA GLU A 170 13.91 -12.06 24.42
C GLU A 170 14.18 -10.54 24.52
N GLN A 171 13.18 -9.73 24.91
CA GLN A 171 13.27 -8.25 24.83
C GLN A 171 13.25 -7.51 26.18
N THR A 172 13.23 -8.21 27.32
CA THR A 172 13.28 -7.59 28.67
C THR A 172 14.69 -7.32 29.22
N SER A 173 15.77 -7.72 28.53
CA SER A 173 17.15 -7.57 29.07
C SER A 173 17.88 -6.27 28.70
N GLY A 174 17.18 -5.22 28.24
CA GLY A 174 17.80 -3.96 27.79
C GLY A 174 17.64 -2.74 28.70
N MET A 175 16.72 -2.72 29.66
CA MET A 175 16.59 -1.59 30.60
C MET A 175 17.47 -1.84 31.83
N GLN A 176 18.78 -1.66 31.68
CA GLN A 176 19.64 -1.35 32.82
C GLN A 176 19.32 0.09 33.26
N LEU A 177 18.62 0.21 34.39
CA LEU A 177 18.61 1.42 35.20
C LEU A 177 20.05 1.67 35.67
N ALA A 178 20.63 2.78 35.22
CA ALA A 178 21.77 3.43 35.84
C ALA A 178 21.38 4.87 36.15
#